data_AF-A0A8H6JRS2-F1
#
_entry.id   AF-A0A8H6JRS2-F1
#
_cell.length_a   1.000
_cell.length_b   1.000
_cell.length_c   1.000
_cell.angle_alpha   90.00
_cell.angle_beta   90.00
_cell.angle_gamma   90.00
#
_symmetry.space_group_name_H-M   'P 1'
#
loop_
_entity.id
_entity.type
_entity.pdbx_description
1 polymer ?
#
loop_
_entity_poly.entity_id
_entity_poly.type
_entity_poly.pdbx_seq_one_letter_code
_entity_poly.pdbx_strand_id
1 'polypeptide(L)'
;MRLVLLSALLAPLVLAKPEKIRGVRDPIYHLYLQAHPDDPTIPVLGPEASAESFDIAGTIRSANSSSYLNVGGDATSYKTLTFGDASETDAWGLEGDTIITTRESSWGRRIELNFLVCQLDASYWQLFLQTGSDAPSGKTCSNYQTIHLPCLCQM
;
A
#
# COMPACT_ATOMS: atom_id res chain seq x y z
N MET A 1 1.00 -54.24 7.24
CA MET A 1 0.61 -53.11 6.36
C MET A 1 0.12 -51.99 7.25
N ARG A 2 0.94 -50.96 7.53
CA ARG A 2 0.57 -49.81 8.37
C ARG A 2 -0.05 -48.75 7.47
N LEU A 3 -1.35 -48.50 7.61
CA LEU A 3 -2.01 -47.32 7.03
C LEU A 3 -1.66 -46.11 7.89
N VAL A 4 -0.90 -45.17 7.36
CA VAL A 4 -0.72 -43.84 7.94
C VAL A 4 -1.79 -42.94 7.31
N LEU A 5 -2.81 -42.59 8.08
CA LEU A 5 -3.77 -41.55 7.70
C LEU A 5 -3.07 -40.19 7.83
N LEU A 6 -2.74 -39.57 6.70
CA LEU A 6 -2.43 -38.14 6.65
C LEU A 6 -3.74 -37.36 6.75
N SER A 7 -4.07 -36.87 7.94
CA SER A 7 -5.11 -35.86 8.13
C SER A 7 -4.59 -34.53 7.60
N ALA A 8 -5.06 -34.10 6.42
CA ALA A 8 -4.82 -32.77 5.91
C ALA A 8 -5.63 -31.75 6.74
N LEU A 9 -4.94 -30.98 7.58
CA LEU A 9 -5.52 -29.81 8.26
C LEU A 9 -5.81 -28.73 7.21
N LEU A 10 -7.07 -28.61 6.79
CA LEU A 10 -7.57 -27.44 6.09
C LEU A 10 -7.72 -26.31 7.12
N ALA A 11 -6.69 -25.48 7.26
CA ALA A 11 -6.83 -24.23 8.00
C ALA A 11 -7.79 -23.32 7.22
N PRO A 12 -8.84 -22.76 7.85
CA PRO A 12 -9.67 -21.77 7.21
C PRO A 12 -8.82 -20.51 6.95
N LEU A 13 -8.77 -20.08 5.69
CA LEU A 13 -8.28 -18.75 5.34
C LEU A 13 -9.29 -17.75 5.90
N VAL A 14 -9.04 -17.20 7.08
CA VAL A 14 -9.74 -16.03 7.58
C VAL A 14 -9.30 -14.87 6.68
N LEU A 15 -10.13 -14.52 5.70
CA LEU A 15 -9.93 -13.30 4.93
C LEU A 15 -10.16 -12.12 5.86
N ALA A 16 -9.11 -11.34 6.12
CA ALA A 16 -9.24 -10.10 6.86
C ALA A 16 -10.25 -9.20 6.16
N LYS A 17 -11.08 -8.49 6.93
CA LYS A 17 -12.03 -7.53 6.38
C LYS A 17 -11.26 -6.45 5.59
N PRO A 18 -11.81 -5.93 4.48
CA PRO A 18 -11.24 -4.76 3.82
C PRO A 18 -11.06 -3.60 4.81
N GLU A 19 -9.85 -3.04 4.87
CA GLU A 19 -9.50 -1.94 5.77
C GLU A 19 -9.13 -0.68 4.98
N LYS A 20 -9.37 0.50 5.55
CA LYS A 20 -8.85 1.75 4.98
C LYS A 20 -7.36 1.89 5.25
N ILE A 21 -6.59 2.45 4.33
CA ILE A 21 -5.16 2.73 4.56
C ILE A 21 -4.98 4.24 4.71
N ARG A 22 -4.24 4.70 5.72
CA ARG A 22 -4.09 6.14 6.05
C ARG A 22 -2.67 6.59 6.32
N GLY A 23 -2.39 7.85 6.06
CA GLY A 23 -1.19 8.53 6.55
C GLY A 23 -1.27 8.83 8.06
N VAL A 24 -0.14 8.73 8.74
CA VAL A 24 -0.03 8.90 10.21
C VAL A 24 0.88 10.04 10.64
N ARG A 25 1.42 10.82 9.70
CA ARG A 25 2.24 12.00 9.98
C ARG A 25 1.94 13.10 8.97
N ASP A 26 2.15 14.35 9.37
CA ASP A 26 2.11 15.48 8.44
C ASP A 26 3.09 15.27 7.27
N PRO A 27 2.69 15.70 6.05
CA PRO A 27 1.50 16.49 5.72
C PRO A 27 0.25 15.66 5.37
N ILE A 28 0.31 14.33 5.50
CA ILE A 28 -0.75 13.40 5.07
C ILE A 28 -1.53 12.81 6.26
N TYR A 29 -1.42 13.42 7.44
CA TYR A 29 -2.08 12.93 8.64
C TYR A 29 -3.59 12.86 8.41
N HIS A 30 -4.20 11.69 8.65
CA HIS A 30 -5.62 11.45 8.41
C HIS A 30 -6.08 11.62 6.94
N LEU A 31 -5.16 11.53 5.99
CA LEU A 31 -5.50 11.32 4.58
C LEU A 31 -5.45 9.82 4.27
N TYR A 32 -6.31 9.38 3.36
CA TYR A 32 -6.60 7.97 3.11
C TYR A 32 -6.34 7.60 1.66
N LEU A 33 -5.82 6.39 1.46
CA LEU A 33 -5.52 5.82 0.14
C LEU A 33 -6.81 5.65 -0.66
N GLN A 34 -6.77 6.12 -1.90
CA GLN A 34 -7.86 6.09 -2.85
C GLN A 34 -7.30 6.35 -4.25
N ALA A 35 -8.09 6.02 -5.27
CA ALA A 35 -7.82 6.44 -6.64
C ALA A 35 -8.09 7.95 -6.80
N HIS A 36 -7.28 8.63 -7.62
CA HIS A 36 -7.52 10.05 -7.93
C HIS A 36 -8.84 10.20 -8.72
N PRO A 37 -9.69 11.20 -8.41
CA PRO A 37 -11.02 11.33 -9.04
C PRO A 37 -10.97 11.56 -10.55
N ASP A 38 -9.96 12.27 -11.04
CA ASP A 38 -9.81 12.56 -12.48
C ASP A 38 -9.03 11.49 -13.25
N ASP A 39 -8.24 10.67 -12.55
CA ASP A 39 -7.46 9.58 -13.14
C ASP A 39 -7.36 8.41 -12.14
N PRO A 40 -8.22 7.39 -12.27
CA PRO A 40 -8.30 6.32 -11.29
C PRO A 40 -7.06 5.41 -11.27
N THR A 41 -6.13 5.56 -12.21
CA THR A 41 -4.87 4.80 -12.22
C THR A 41 -3.85 5.35 -11.23
N ILE A 42 -4.06 6.58 -10.73
CA ILE A 42 -3.12 7.27 -9.84
C ILE A 42 -3.56 7.07 -8.37
N PRO A 43 -2.78 6.35 -7.54
CA PRO A 43 -3.03 6.26 -6.12
C PRO A 43 -2.65 7.56 -5.40
N VAL A 44 -3.57 8.06 -4.58
CA VAL A 44 -3.39 9.29 -3.80
C VAL A 44 -3.84 9.10 -2.36
N LEU A 45 -3.34 9.95 -1.47
CA LEU A 45 -3.88 10.16 -0.15
C LEU A 45 -4.75 11.41 -0.16
N GLY A 46 -6.02 11.25 0.20
CA GLY A 46 -7.03 12.31 0.17
C GLY A 46 -8.05 12.22 1.33
N PRO A 47 -9.18 12.94 1.24
CA PRO A 47 -10.18 12.97 2.30
C PRO A 47 -10.77 11.60 2.64
N GLU A 48 -11.19 11.42 3.89
CA GLU A 48 -11.77 10.15 4.37
C GLU A 48 -13.08 9.78 3.68
N ALA A 49 -13.87 10.78 3.28
CA ALA A 49 -15.20 10.58 2.70
C ALA A 49 -15.18 9.79 1.37
N SER A 50 -14.04 9.84 0.66
CA SER A 50 -13.79 9.13 -0.59
C SER A 50 -12.76 8.01 -0.44
N ALA A 51 -12.37 7.68 0.80
CA ALA A 51 -11.41 6.62 1.08
C ALA A 51 -11.91 5.26 0.57
N GLU A 52 -11.01 4.49 -0.02
CA GLU A 52 -11.28 3.11 -0.40
C GLU A 52 -10.92 2.15 0.74
N SER A 53 -11.54 0.98 0.71
CA SER A 53 -11.19 -0.15 1.55
C SER A 53 -10.40 -1.17 0.75
N PHE A 54 -9.40 -1.80 1.36
CA PHE A 54 -8.47 -2.68 0.67
C PHE A 54 -8.41 -4.05 1.32
N ASP A 55 -8.48 -5.10 0.48
CA ASP A 55 -8.09 -6.45 0.83
C ASP A 55 -6.56 -6.54 0.80
N ILE A 56 -5.96 -6.98 1.92
CA ILE A 56 -4.50 -7.06 2.08
C ILE A 56 -4.09 -8.50 2.36
N ALA A 57 -3.53 -9.17 1.36
CA ALA A 57 -3.13 -10.57 1.44
C ALA A 57 -2.04 -10.88 0.40
N GLY A 58 -0.84 -10.37 0.61
CA GLY A 58 0.26 -10.40 -0.38
C GLY A 58 0.07 -9.34 -1.49
N THR A 59 -1.17 -9.06 -1.85
CA THR A 59 -1.55 -7.91 -2.69
C THR A 59 -2.26 -6.86 -1.86
N ILE A 60 -2.37 -5.64 -2.38
CA ILE A 60 -3.32 -4.63 -1.89
C ILE A 60 -4.31 -4.43 -3.02
N ARG A 61 -5.54 -4.91 -2.83
CA ARG A 61 -6.62 -4.82 -3.82
C ARG A 61 -7.76 -3.99 -3.27
N SER A 62 -8.20 -3.00 -4.03
CA SER A 62 -9.38 -2.22 -3.68
C SER A 62 -10.63 -3.10 -3.65
N ALA A 63 -11.37 -3.07 -2.55
CA ALA A 63 -12.70 -3.66 -2.45
C ALA A 63 -13.76 -2.83 -3.21
N ASN A 64 -13.44 -1.57 -3.53
CA ASN A 64 -14.33 -0.66 -4.26
C ASN A 64 -14.25 -0.91 -5.77
N SER A 65 -13.04 -0.96 -6.33
CA SER A 65 -12.80 -1.00 -7.79
C SER A 65 -12.25 -2.35 -8.28
N SER A 66 -11.84 -3.24 -7.37
CA SER A 66 -11.06 -4.45 -7.67
C SER A 66 -9.64 -4.21 -8.20
N SER A 67 -9.20 -2.95 -8.33
CA SER A 67 -7.86 -2.61 -8.81
C SER A 67 -6.78 -2.96 -7.78
N TYR A 68 -5.60 -3.33 -8.27
CA TYR A 68 -4.43 -3.69 -7.49
C TYR A 68 -3.45 -2.54 -7.42
N LEU A 69 -2.92 -2.26 -6.23
CA LEU A 69 -1.81 -1.34 -6.05
C LEU A 69 -0.52 -2.02 -6.49
N ASN A 70 0.11 -1.50 -7.54
CA ASN A 70 1.34 -2.04 -8.13
C ASN A 70 2.51 -1.08 -7.94
N VAL A 71 3.73 -1.62 -8.08
CA VAL A 71 4.98 -0.87 -7.95
C VAL A 71 5.67 -0.84 -9.32
N GLY A 72 5.96 0.35 -9.82
CA GLY A 72 6.67 0.57 -11.07
C GLY A 72 8.15 0.21 -11.02
N GLY A 73 8.71 -0.08 -12.19
CA GLY A 73 10.14 -0.39 -12.40
C GLY A 73 11.01 0.84 -12.63
N ASP A 74 10.72 1.96 -11.98
CA ASP A 74 11.44 3.22 -12.19
C ASP A 74 12.93 3.12 -11.84
N ALA A 75 13.78 3.87 -12.56
CA ALA A 75 15.22 3.92 -12.27
C ALA A 75 15.55 4.74 -11.01
N THR A 76 14.71 5.73 -10.68
CA THR A 76 14.83 6.58 -9.49
C THR A 76 14.53 5.81 -8.22
N SER A 77 14.98 6.31 -7.06
CA SER A 77 14.67 5.64 -5.79
C SER A 77 13.22 5.82 -5.33
N TYR A 78 12.47 6.78 -5.89
CA TYR A 78 11.01 6.82 -5.76
C TYR A 78 10.38 5.99 -6.88
N LYS A 79 9.62 4.96 -6.52
CA LYS A 79 8.89 4.09 -7.45
C LYS A 79 7.45 4.57 -7.57
N THR A 80 7.02 4.74 -8.80
CA THR A 80 5.64 5.09 -9.12
C THR A 80 4.73 3.97 -8.66
N LEU A 81 3.69 4.34 -7.91
CA LEU A 81 2.61 3.42 -7.59
C LEU A 81 1.47 3.64 -8.58
N THR A 82 0.81 2.56 -8.97
CA THR A 82 -0.34 2.61 -9.90
C THR A 82 -1.45 1.69 -9.41
N PHE A 83 -2.69 2.05 -9.74
CA PHE A 83 -3.80 1.10 -9.71
C PHE A 83 -3.97 0.47 -11.08
N GLY A 84 -4.00 -0.87 -11.13
CA GLY A 84 -4.22 -1.64 -12.36
C GLY A 84 -5.17 -2.82 -12.16
N ASP A 85 -5.70 -3.35 -13.25
CA ASP A 85 -6.70 -4.45 -13.21
C ASP A 85 -6.10 -5.81 -12.80
N ALA A 86 -4.78 -5.93 -12.83
CA ALA A 86 -4.05 -7.12 -12.44
C ALA A 86 -2.98 -6.80 -11.39
N SER A 87 -2.71 -7.76 -10.52
CA SER A 87 -1.57 -7.71 -9.62
C SER A 87 -0.29 -7.98 -10.41
N GLU A 88 0.61 -7.00 -10.41
CA GLU A 88 1.96 -7.11 -10.94
C GLU A 88 2.98 -7.38 -9.82
N THR A 89 2.53 -7.35 -8.56
CA THR A 89 3.31 -7.65 -7.37
C THR A 89 2.45 -8.35 -6.30
N ASP A 90 3.02 -9.35 -5.66
CA ASP A 90 2.50 -10.04 -4.46
C ASP A 90 3.34 -9.71 -3.22
N ALA A 91 4.11 -8.63 -3.31
CA ALA A 91 5.10 -8.25 -2.32
C ALA A 91 4.55 -7.26 -1.29
N TRP A 92 3.24 -7.15 -1.06
CA TRP A 92 2.69 -6.29 -0.01
C TRP A 92 2.44 -7.09 1.27
N GLY A 93 2.55 -6.41 2.42
CA GLY A 93 2.19 -7.00 3.70
C GLY A 93 2.15 -5.99 4.83
N LEU A 94 2.18 -6.52 6.04
CA LEU A 94 1.99 -5.75 7.28
C LEU A 94 3.11 -6.06 8.29
N GLU A 95 3.69 -5.00 8.86
CA GLU A 95 4.43 -5.07 10.11
C GLU A 95 3.58 -4.38 11.19
N GLY A 96 2.88 -5.18 12.00
CA GLY A 96 1.80 -4.65 12.86
C GLY A 96 0.64 -4.12 12.01
N ASP A 97 0.38 -2.82 12.10
CA ASP A 97 -0.60 -2.10 11.25
C ASP A 97 0.05 -1.34 10.09
N THR A 98 1.39 -1.36 9.98
CA THR A 98 2.12 -0.58 8.98
C THR A 98 2.16 -1.32 7.65
N ILE A 99 1.82 -0.65 6.55
CA ILE A 99 1.97 -1.21 5.20
C ILE A 99 3.43 -1.24 4.84
N ILE A 100 3.86 -2.41 4.37
CA ILE A 100 5.24 -2.67 3.98
C ILE A 100 5.32 -3.50 2.71
N THR A 101 6.50 -3.58 2.10
CA THR A 101 6.80 -4.65 1.13
C THR A 101 7.40 -5.89 1.80
N THR A 102 6.99 -7.09 1.38
CA THR A 102 7.37 -8.39 1.97
C THR A 102 8.49 -9.12 1.24
N ARG A 103 8.79 -8.77 -0.03
CA ARG A 103 9.92 -9.38 -0.76
C ARG A 103 11.23 -8.70 -0.43
N GLU A 104 12.30 -9.50 -0.35
CA GLU A 104 13.65 -8.98 -0.51
C GLU A 104 13.73 -8.30 -1.88
N SER A 105 14.13 -7.03 -1.91
CA SER A 105 14.68 -6.45 -3.14
C SER A 105 15.83 -7.34 -3.61
N SER A 106 16.18 -7.28 -4.90
CA SER A 106 17.32 -8.02 -5.50
C SER A 106 18.70 -7.75 -4.86
N TRP A 107 18.74 -7.05 -3.72
CA TRP A 107 19.89 -6.52 -3.00
C TRP A 107 20.02 -7.03 -1.55
N GLY A 108 19.22 -8.02 -1.12
CA GLY A 108 19.50 -8.81 0.10
C GLY A 108 19.24 -8.14 1.46
N ARG A 109 18.55 -7.00 1.52
CA ARG A 109 17.82 -6.54 2.73
C ARG A 109 16.89 -5.36 2.42
N ARG A 110 15.61 -5.51 2.81
CA ARG A 110 14.75 -4.61 3.62
C ARG A 110 13.30 -4.64 3.13
N ILE A 111 12.43 -4.89 4.10
CA ILE A 111 11.04 -4.51 4.11
C ILE A 111 10.98 -2.99 3.83
N GLU A 112 10.44 -2.56 2.69
CA GLU A 112 10.29 -1.13 2.42
C GLU A 112 9.03 -0.63 3.11
N LEU A 113 9.22 0.24 4.09
CA LEU A 113 8.16 0.89 4.88
C LEU A 113 8.03 2.39 4.58
N ASN A 114 8.97 2.92 3.79
CA ASN A 114 9.06 4.35 3.54
C ASN A 114 8.34 4.69 2.24
N PHE A 115 7.50 5.71 2.33
CA PHE A 115 6.84 6.32 1.22
C PHE A 115 7.35 7.75 1.04
N LEU A 116 7.36 8.18 -0.22
CA LEU A 116 7.47 9.58 -0.59
C LEU A 116 6.07 10.04 -0.99
N VAL A 117 5.62 11.16 -0.43
CA VAL A 117 4.37 11.78 -0.85
C VAL A 117 4.64 13.14 -1.45
N CYS A 118 4.01 13.44 -2.59
CA CYS A 118 4.15 14.72 -3.26
C CYS A 118 2.79 15.38 -3.42
N GLN A 119 2.71 16.66 -3.10
CA GLN A 119 1.49 17.43 -3.25
C GLN A 119 1.10 17.48 -4.73
N LEU A 120 -0.13 17.06 -5.04
CA LEU A 120 -0.73 17.27 -6.37
C LEU A 120 -1.51 18.57 -6.39
N ASP A 121 -2.34 18.77 -5.37
CA ASP A 121 -3.17 19.97 -5.19
C ASP A 121 -3.44 20.22 -3.70
N ALA A 122 -4.47 21.00 -3.39
CA ALA A 122 -4.83 21.35 -2.02
C ALA A 122 -5.41 20.17 -1.20
N SER A 123 -5.88 19.10 -1.85
CA SER A 123 -6.61 17.99 -1.24
C SER A 123 -5.95 16.63 -1.41
N TYR A 124 -5.06 16.48 -2.39
CA TYR A 124 -4.45 15.19 -2.72
C TYR A 124 -2.92 15.22 -2.70
N TRP A 125 -2.38 14.12 -2.17
CA TRP A 125 -0.96 13.81 -2.17
C TRP A 125 -0.73 12.52 -2.95
N GLN A 126 0.06 12.59 -4.02
CA GLN A 126 0.48 11.41 -4.76
C GLN A 126 1.43 10.57 -3.93
N LEU A 127 1.22 9.25 -3.93
CA LEU A 127 2.01 8.30 -3.16
C LEU A 127 3.02 7.57 -4.05
N PHE A 128 4.26 7.46 -3.57
CA PHE A 128 5.34 6.71 -4.19
C PHE A 128 5.99 5.79 -3.16
N LEU A 129 6.48 4.63 -3.57
CA LEU A 129 7.32 3.79 -2.71
C LEU A 129 8.75 4.35 -2.73
N GLN A 130 9.35 4.59 -1.57
CA GLN A 130 10.71 5.14 -1.48
C GLN A 130 11.72 4.05 -1.11
N THR A 131 12.69 3.80 -1.99
CA THR A 131 13.81 2.87 -1.78
C THR A 131 15.15 3.60 -1.59
N GLY A 132 15.13 4.92 -1.44
CA GLY A 132 16.32 5.77 -1.28
C GLY A 132 15.97 7.18 -0.81
N SER A 133 16.44 8.21 -1.52
CA SER A 133 16.19 9.61 -1.15
C SER A 133 15.89 10.55 -2.32
N ASP A 134 15.76 10.03 -3.54
CA ASP A 134 15.35 10.83 -4.70
C ASP A 134 13.93 11.36 -4.49
N ALA A 135 13.64 12.51 -5.11
CA ALA A 135 12.30 13.08 -5.20
C ALA A 135 12.10 13.77 -6.57
N PRO A 136 10.87 13.84 -7.09
CA PRO A 136 10.56 14.59 -8.30
C PRO A 136 10.94 16.07 -8.18
N SER A 137 11.61 16.59 -9.21
CA SER A 137 11.98 18.01 -9.25
C SER A 137 10.76 18.91 -9.43
N GLY A 138 10.78 20.08 -8.78
CA GLY A 138 9.68 21.06 -8.89
C GLY A 138 8.39 20.69 -8.17
N LYS A 139 8.37 19.59 -7.41
CA LYS A 139 7.23 19.21 -6.56
C LYS A 139 7.53 19.44 -5.07
N THR A 140 6.50 19.77 -4.31
CA THR A 140 6.56 19.78 -2.84
C THR A 140 6.34 18.35 -2.36
N CYS A 141 7.40 17.70 -1.88
CA CYS A 141 7.32 16.33 -1.40
C CYS A 141 7.81 16.19 0.05
N SER A 142 7.29 15.17 0.73
CA SER A 142 7.69 14.78 2.08
C SER A 142 8.13 13.32 2.09
N ASN A 143 9.36 13.08 2.55
CA ASN A 143 9.98 11.76 2.52
C ASN A 143 9.82 11.04 3.87
N TYR A 144 10.07 9.72 3.85
CA TYR A 144 9.98 8.85 5.03
C TYR A 144 8.61 8.93 5.71
N GLN A 145 7.57 8.90 4.90
CA GLN A 145 6.20 8.74 5.35
C GLN A 145 5.88 7.26 5.51
N THR A 146 4.95 6.96 6.40
CA THR A 146 4.40 5.62 6.59
C THR A 146 2.88 5.67 6.44
N ILE A 147 2.30 4.58 5.94
CA ILE A 147 0.86 4.42 5.84
C ILE A 147 0.46 3.17 6.60
N HIS A 148 -0.68 3.25 7.27
CA HIS A 148 -1.10 2.25 8.25
C HIS A 148 -2.57 1.87 8.02
N LEU A 149 -2.93 0.70 8.48
CA LEU A 149 -4.32 0.39 8.78
C LEU A 149 -4.81 1.29 9.91
N PRO A 150 -6.12 1.55 10.01
CA PRO A 150 -6.66 2.34 11.09
C PRO A 150 -6.43 1.50 12.35
N CYS A 151 -5.69 2.03 13.33
CA CYS A 151 -5.46 1.30 14.57
C CYS A 151 -6.81 0.86 15.15
N LEU A 152 -6.89 -0.37 15.67
CA LEU A 152 -8.08 -1.01 16.27
C LEU A 152 -8.70 -0.26 17.48
N CYS A 153 -8.32 0.99 17.73
CA CYS A 153 -8.81 1.84 18.81
C CYS A 153 -10.24 2.38 18.59
N GLN A 154 -11.00 1.82 17.65
CA GLN A 154 -12.43 2.07 17.49
C GLN A 154 -13.23 0.78 17.73
N MET A 155 -13.14 0.27 18.96
CA MET A 155 -14.20 -0.52 19.58
C MET A 155 -14.44 0.02 20.99
#